data_AF-A0A6L5XT02-F1
#
_entry.id   AF-A0A6L5XT02-F1
#
_cell.length_a   1.000
_cell.length_b   1.000
_cell.length_c   1.000
_cell.angle_alpha   90.00
_cell.angle_beta   90.00
_cell.angle_gamma   90.00
#
_symmetry.space_group_name_H-M   'P 1'
#
loop_
_entity.id
_entity.type
_entity.pdbx_description
1 polymer ?
#
loop_
_entity_poly.entity_id
_entity_poly.type
_entity_poly.pdbx_seq_one_letter_code
_entity_poly.pdbx_strand_id
1 'polypeptide(L)'
;MKFVCPVCGYVEEFDGDQLPEDFKCPQCGVPGSRFLKQEEGKLEWAAEHVVGVAKMEGVSEDIVADLRANFEGECSEVGMYLAMARVAHREGYPEIGLYWEKAAHEEAEHAAKFAELLGEVVTDSTKKNLEMRVEAENGATAGKTDLAKRAKAAGLDAIHDTVHEMARDEARHGKAFAGLLKRYFG
;
A
#
# COMPACT_ATOMS: atom_id res chain seq x y z
N MET A 1 33.57 6.28 -15.28
CA MET A 1 33.15 5.46 -14.10
C MET A 1 32.10 6.23 -13.31
N LYS A 2 31.15 5.52 -12.68
CA LYS A 2 30.16 6.14 -11.79
C LYS A 2 30.59 5.95 -10.33
N PHE A 3 30.50 7.03 -9.56
CA PHE A 3 30.78 7.04 -8.13
C PHE A 3 29.56 7.57 -7.40
N VAL A 4 29.10 6.85 -6.38
CA VAL A 4 27.90 7.21 -5.62
C VAL A 4 28.28 7.59 -4.20
N CYS A 5 27.79 8.75 -3.76
CA CYS A 5 27.91 9.20 -2.39
C CYS A 5 27.04 8.31 -1.48
N PRO A 6 27.60 7.57 -0.50
CA PRO A 6 26.81 6.68 0.35
C PRO A 6 25.94 7.42 1.38
N VAL A 7 26.07 8.74 1.49
CA VAL A 7 25.31 9.56 2.45
C VAL A 7 24.05 10.13 1.84
N CYS A 8 24.14 10.64 0.60
CA CYS A 8 23.03 11.35 -0.04
C CYS A 8 22.66 10.83 -1.44
N GLY A 9 23.36 9.83 -1.95
CA GLY A 9 23.08 9.24 -3.26
C GLY A 9 23.54 10.07 -4.47
N TYR A 10 24.23 11.20 -4.27
CA TYR A 10 24.81 11.98 -5.37
C TYR A 10 25.72 11.11 -6.23
N VAL A 11 25.52 11.15 -7.55
CA VAL A 11 26.29 10.38 -8.53
C VAL A 11 27.25 11.31 -9.26
N GLU A 12 28.54 10.99 -9.20
CA GLU A 12 29.60 11.65 -9.95
C GLU A 12 30.07 10.73 -11.09
N GLU A 13 30.09 11.25 -12.32
CA GLU A 13 30.66 10.57 -13.47
C GLU A 13 32.07 11.09 -13.72
N PHE A 14 33.07 10.23 -13.52
CA PHE A 14 34.48 10.61 -13.65
C PHE A 14 35.24 9.65 -14.56
N ASP A 15 36.02 10.19 -15.49
CA ASP A 15 36.88 9.44 -16.40
C ASP A 15 38.22 9.13 -15.72
N GLY A 16 38.15 8.24 -14.72
CA GLY A 16 39.27 7.80 -13.92
C GLY A 16 38.87 6.71 -12.93
N ASP A 17 39.86 6.02 -12.38
CA ASP A 17 39.61 4.90 -11.46
C ASP A 17 39.25 5.33 -10.03
N GLN A 18 39.60 6.56 -9.65
CA GLN A 18 39.36 7.16 -8.34
C GLN A 18 39.03 8.64 -8.51
N LEU A 19 38.15 9.17 -7.66
CA LEU A 19 37.88 10.61 -7.59
C LEU A 19 39.09 11.38 -7.05
N PRO A 20 39.28 12.67 -7.41
CA PRO A 20 40.33 13.52 -6.82
C PRO A 20 40.29 13.53 -5.29
N GLU A 21 41.45 13.59 -4.63
CA GLU A 21 41.54 13.58 -3.16
C GLU A 21 40.84 14.78 -2.49
N ASP A 22 40.82 15.92 -3.19
CA ASP A 22 40.17 17.15 -2.76
C ASP A 22 38.68 17.22 -3.14
N PHE A 23 38.17 16.23 -3.88
CA PHE A 23 36.77 16.16 -4.24
C PHE A 23 35.91 16.09 -2.99
N LYS A 24 34.87 16.93 -2.95
CA LYS A 24 33.85 16.92 -1.91
C LYS A 24 32.50 16.80 -2.58
N CYS A 25 31.64 15.95 -2.04
CA CYS A 25 30.28 15.84 -2.52
C CYS A 25 29.61 17.23 -2.52
N PRO A 26 29.10 17.72 -3.65
CA PRO A 26 28.48 19.04 -3.72
C PRO A 26 27.18 19.13 -2.91
N GLN A 27 26.56 17.99 -2.61
CA GLN A 27 25.28 17.92 -1.90
C GLN A 27 25.44 17.90 -0.37
N CYS A 28 26.35 17.08 0.15
CA CYS A 28 26.47 16.86 1.61
C CYS A 28 27.88 17.14 2.17
N GLY A 29 28.84 17.53 1.31
CA GLY A 29 30.20 17.90 1.72
C GLY A 29 31.10 16.74 2.15
N VAL A 30 30.64 15.49 2.09
CA VAL A 30 31.46 14.33 2.45
C VAL A 30 32.65 14.19 1.50
N PRO A 31 33.85 13.78 1.98
CA PRO A 31 35.00 13.59 1.11
C PRO A 31 34.77 12.54 0.01
N GLY A 32 35.38 12.75 -1.15
CA GLY A 32 35.36 11.84 -2.30
C GLY A 32 35.85 10.43 -1.97
N SER A 33 36.73 10.30 -0.98
CA SER A 33 37.22 9.00 -0.48
C SER A 33 36.13 8.09 0.11
N ARG A 34 34.94 8.63 0.43
CA ARG A 34 33.79 7.84 0.87
C ARG A 34 32.89 7.37 -0.26
N PHE A 35 33.10 7.83 -1.50
CA PHE A 35 32.25 7.42 -2.62
C PHE A 35 32.47 5.95 -2.97
N LEU A 36 31.38 5.29 -3.31
CA LEU A 36 31.37 3.90 -3.75
C LEU A 36 31.44 3.87 -5.28
N LYS A 37 32.43 3.17 -5.83
CA LYS A 37 32.51 2.93 -7.28
C LYS A 37 31.38 1.98 -7.67
N GLN A 38 30.53 2.43 -8.58
CA GLN A 38 29.42 1.62 -9.09
C GLN A 38 29.87 0.87 -10.33
N GLU A 39 29.82 -0.46 -10.27
CA GLU A 39 30.11 -1.31 -11.42
C GLU A 39 29.02 -1.15 -12.48
N GLU A 40 29.43 -1.03 -13.74
CA GLU A 40 28.51 -0.84 -14.85
C GLU A 40 27.59 -2.06 -15.00
N GLY A 41 26.27 -1.82 -14.98
CA GLY A 41 25.25 -2.85 -15.12
C GLY A 41 24.95 -3.67 -13.86
N LYS A 42 25.58 -3.39 -12.70
CA LYS A 42 25.22 -4.00 -11.41
C LYS A 42 24.53 -3.00 -10.49
N LEU A 43 23.30 -3.34 -10.10
CA LEU A 43 22.56 -2.65 -9.05
C LEU A 43 22.39 -3.63 -7.89
N GLU A 44 22.77 -3.20 -6.70
CA GLU A 44 22.57 -3.93 -5.45
C GLU A 44 21.83 -3.02 -4.48
N TRP A 45 20.76 -3.53 -3.88
CA TRP A 45 20.01 -2.85 -2.83
C TRP A 45 20.40 -3.47 -1.50
N ALA A 46 20.93 -2.66 -0.58
CA ALA A 46 21.46 -3.15 0.69
C ALA A 46 20.37 -3.68 1.65
N ALA A 47 19.13 -3.23 1.47
CA ALA A 47 17.97 -3.64 2.24
C ALA A 47 16.69 -3.38 1.43
N GLU A 48 15.69 -4.24 1.60
CA GLU A 48 14.39 -4.12 0.97
C GLU A 48 13.30 -4.52 1.98
N HIS A 49 12.09 -3.97 1.80
CA HIS A 49 10.91 -4.51 2.47
C HIS A 49 10.59 -5.88 1.87
N VAL A 50 10.30 -6.85 2.74
CA VAL A 50 9.94 -8.21 2.35
C VAL A 50 8.50 -8.46 2.74
N VAL A 51 7.67 -8.85 1.77
CA VAL A 51 6.29 -9.24 2.04
C VAL A 51 6.29 -10.63 2.69
N GLY A 52 5.59 -10.77 3.81
CA GLY A 52 5.43 -12.05 4.52
C GLY A 52 6.56 -12.39 5.49
N VAL A 53 7.29 -11.41 6.04
CA VAL A 53 8.31 -11.67 7.07
C VAL A 53 7.77 -12.38 8.31
N ALA A 54 6.48 -12.25 8.62
CA ALA A 54 5.83 -12.97 9.72
C ALA A 54 5.75 -14.50 9.48
N LYS A 55 6.03 -14.97 8.26
CA LYS A 55 6.10 -16.41 7.90
C LYS A 55 7.50 -17.01 8.08
N MET A 56 8.48 -16.21 8.48
CA MET A 56 9.86 -16.68 8.67
C MET A 56 9.97 -17.65 9.85
N GLU A 57 10.95 -18.55 9.78
CA GLU A 57 11.25 -19.46 10.87
C GLU A 57 11.56 -18.69 12.17
N GLY A 58 10.94 -19.11 13.28
CA GLY A 58 11.13 -18.50 14.59
C GLY A 58 10.11 -17.42 14.97
N VAL A 59 9.22 -17.00 14.05
CA VAL A 59 8.05 -16.19 14.41
C VAL A 59 6.97 -17.09 15.01
N SER A 60 6.53 -16.79 16.22
CA SER A 60 5.54 -17.60 16.95
C SER A 60 4.11 -17.27 16.53
N GLU A 61 3.20 -18.25 16.62
CA GLU A 61 1.80 -18.09 16.16
C GLU A 61 1.04 -17.02 16.95
N ASP A 62 1.36 -16.79 18.22
CA ASP A 62 0.77 -15.71 19.01
C ASP A 62 1.13 -14.32 18.46
N ILE A 63 2.37 -14.13 18.00
CA ILE A 63 2.77 -12.90 17.31
C ILE A 63 1.99 -12.74 16.01
N VAL A 64 1.88 -13.81 15.20
CA VAL A 64 1.13 -13.76 13.95
C VAL A 64 -0.36 -13.45 14.21
N ALA A 65 -0.95 -14.04 15.25
CA ALA A 65 -2.33 -13.77 15.65
C ALA A 65 -2.53 -12.30 16.06
N ASP A 66 -1.61 -11.74 16.84
CA ASP A 66 -1.65 -10.32 17.22
C ASP A 66 -1.50 -9.41 15.98
N LEU A 67 -0.61 -9.74 15.04
CA LEU A 67 -0.46 -8.98 13.80
C LEU A 67 -1.76 -8.99 12.95
N ARG A 68 -2.45 -10.13 12.88
CA ARG A 68 -3.77 -10.23 12.20
C ARG A 68 -4.83 -9.39 12.91
N ALA A 69 -4.89 -9.46 14.24
CA ALA A 69 -5.83 -8.68 15.04
C ALA A 69 -5.60 -7.17 14.86
N ASN A 70 -4.34 -6.73 14.81
CA ASN A 70 -4.01 -5.34 14.51
C ASN A 70 -4.42 -4.98 13.08
N PHE A 71 -4.12 -5.81 12.07
CA PHE A 71 -4.57 -5.54 10.69
C PHE A 71 -6.09 -5.32 10.60
N GLU A 72 -6.90 -6.16 11.26
CA GLU A 72 -8.35 -6.03 11.30
C GLU A 72 -8.81 -4.78 12.07
N GLY A 73 -8.15 -4.47 13.18
CA GLY A 73 -8.38 -3.26 13.98
C GLY A 73 -8.16 -1.99 13.15
N GLU A 74 -6.96 -1.85 12.57
CA GLU A 74 -6.58 -0.70 11.75
C GLU A 74 -7.52 -0.53 10.53
N CYS A 75 -7.84 -1.62 9.83
CA CYS A 75 -8.82 -1.59 8.73
C CYS A 75 -10.21 -1.11 9.17
N SER A 76 -10.62 -1.46 10.39
CA SER A 76 -11.89 -1.00 10.97
C SER A 76 -11.83 0.49 11.32
N GLU A 77 -10.72 0.96 11.88
CA GLU A 77 -10.51 2.36 12.22
C GLU A 77 -10.55 3.28 11.00
N VAL A 78 -9.96 2.87 9.87
CA VAL A 78 -10.07 3.61 8.59
C VAL A 78 -11.54 3.90 8.25
N GLY A 79 -12.40 2.87 8.27
CA GLY A 79 -13.82 3.01 7.98
C GLY A 79 -14.55 3.86 9.01
N MET A 80 -14.22 3.68 10.29
CA MET A 80 -14.80 4.44 11.41
C MET A 80 -14.46 5.92 11.32
N TYR A 81 -13.19 6.28 11.15
CA TYR A 81 -12.74 7.66 11.09
C TYR A 81 -13.28 8.38 9.85
N LEU A 82 -13.34 7.74 8.68
CA LEU A 82 -14.01 8.33 7.52
C LEU A 82 -15.52 8.55 7.76
N ALA A 83 -16.19 7.64 8.49
CA ALA A 83 -17.59 7.83 8.86
C ALA A 83 -17.77 8.98 9.86
N MET A 84 -16.89 9.09 10.87
CA MET A 84 -16.86 10.19 11.83
C MET A 84 -16.57 11.53 11.16
N ALA A 85 -15.65 11.58 10.19
CA ALA A 85 -15.39 12.77 9.38
C ALA A 85 -16.67 13.26 8.70
N ARG A 86 -17.42 12.36 8.07
CA ARG A 86 -18.71 12.68 7.45
C ARG A 86 -19.74 13.20 8.46
N VAL A 87 -19.72 12.72 9.70
CA VAL A 87 -20.58 13.26 10.78
C VAL A 87 -20.15 14.69 11.13
N ALA A 88 -18.86 14.90 11.42
CA ALA A 88 -18.32 16.21 11.78
C ALA A 88 -18.61 17.28 10.71
N HIS A 89 -18.47 16.93 9.43
CA HIS A 89 -18.80 17.84 8.32
C HIS A 89 -20.30 18.19 8.29
N ARG A 90 -21.20 17.24 8.56
CA ARG A 90 -22.65 17.51 8.62
C ARG A 90 -23.05 18.38 9.80
N GLU A 91 -22.31 18.30 10.90
CA GLU A 91 -22.51 19.12 12.10
C GLU A 91 -21.87 20.51 11.98
N GLY A 92 -21.08 20.77 10.92
CA GLY A 92 -20.44 22.05 10.67
C GLY A 92 -19.08 22.20 11.36
N TYR A 93 -18.39 21.10 11.67
CA TYR A 93 -17.03 21.08 12.24
C TYR A 93 -15.99 20.60 11.21
N PRO A 94 -15.68 21.40 10.18
CA PRO A 94 -14.81 20.97 9.08
C PRO A 94 -13.38 20.66 9.54
N GLU A 95 -12.83 21.38 10.52
CA GLU A 95 -11.48 21.13 11.02
C GLU A 95 -11.38 19.77 11.72
N ILE A 96 -12.42 19.35 12.45
CA ILE A 96 -12.51 18.02 13.07
C ILE A 96 -12.65 16.96 11.98
N GLY A 97 -13.50 17.21 10.98
CA GLY A 97 -13.68 16.29 9.85
C GLY A 97 -12.37 16.05 9.08
N LEU A 98 -11.61 17.11 8.80
CA LEU A 98 -10.30 17.01 8.14
C LEU A 98 -9.27 16.27 9.00
N TYR A 99 -9.31 16.44 10.31
CA TYR A 99 -8.41 15.68 11.19
C TYR A 99 -8.76 14.19 11.21
N TRP A 100 -10.05 13.83 11.22
CA TRP A 100 -10.48 12.44 11.09
C TRP A 100 -10.06 11.80 9.76
N GLU A 101 -10.16 12.53 8.65
CA GLU A 101 -9.66 12.07 7.35
C GLU A 101 -8.15 11.83 7.39
N LYS A 102 -7.39 12.73 8.02
CA LYS A 102 -5.95 12.54 8.22
C LYS A 102 -5.66 11.29 9.05
N ALA A 103 -6.33 11.11 10.18
CA ALA A 103 -6.15 9.92 11.04
C ALA A 103 -6.49 8.64 10.26
N ALA A 104 -7.57 8.63 9.48
CA ALA A 104 -7.91 7.48 8.64
C ALA A 104 -6.81 7.12 7.62
N HIS A 105 -6.07 8.10 7.09
CA HIS A 105 -4.93 7.84 6.22
C HIS A 105 -3.71 7.29 6.98
N GLU A 106 -3.52 7.69 8.24
CA GLU A 106 -2.49 7.15 9.12
C GLU A 106 -2.80 5.68 9.47
N GLU A 107 -4.03 5.35 9.85
CA GLU A 107 -4.42 3.94 10.13
C GLU A 107 -4.42 3.08 8.86
N ALA A 108 -4.71 3.65 7.69
CA ALA A 108 -4.56 2.92 6.43
C ALA A 108 -3.09 2.54 6.16
N GLU A 109 -2.14 3.39 6.60
CA GLU A 109 -0.71 3.12 6.51
C GLU A 109 -0.28 2.03 7.49
N HIS A 110 -0.82 2.05 8.73
CA HIS A 110 -0.62 0.99 9.71
C HIS A 110 -1.16 -0.36 9.20
N ALA A 111 -2.40 -0.39 8.69
CA ALA A 111 -3.00 -1.57 8.09
C ALA A 111 -2.16 -2.12 6.92
N ALA A 112 -1.64 -1.24 6.05
CA ALA A 112 -0.78 -1.64 4.94
C ALA A 112 0.51 -2.32 5.43
N LYS A 113 1.16 -1.76 6.46
CA LYS A 113 2.35 -2.39 7.08
C LYS A 113 2.04 -3.77 7.65
N PHE A 114 0.95 -3.92 8.40
CA PHE A 114 0.57 -5.24 8.93
C PHE A 114 0.27 -6.24 7.82
N ALA A 115 -0.42 -5.81 6.75
CA ALA A 115 -0.68 -6.66 5.58
C ALA A 115 0.62 -7.10 4.88
N GLU A 116 1.61 -6.21 4.75
CA GLU A 116 2.93 -6.55 4.21
C GLU A 116 3.69 -7.52 5.12
N LEU A 117 3.71 -7.28 6.43
CA LEU A 117 4.37 -8.17 7.40
C LEU A 117 3.79 -9.59 7.33
N LEU A 118 2.46 -9.71 7.29
CA LEU A 118 1.74 -10.96 7.19
C LEU A 118 1.89 -11.62 5.82
N GLY A 119 1.78 -10.86 4.73
CA GLY A 119 1.79 -11.37 3.36
C GLY A 119 0.67 -12.36 3.05
N GLU A 120 -0.46 -12.25 3.74
CA GLU A 120 -1.60 -13.18 3.60
C GLU A 120 -2.64 -12.69 2.59
N VAL A 121 -2.82 -11.37 2.51
CA VAL A 121 -3.79 -10.70 1.62
C VAL A 121 -3.13 -9.97 0.46
N VAL A 122 -1.79 -9.96 0.43
CA VAL A 122 -0.95 -9.30 -0.58
C VAL A 122 0.28 -10.17 -0.86
N THR A 123 0.82 -10.05 -2.06
CA THR A 123 2.06 -10.71 -2.52
C THR A 123 3.08 -9.67 -2.97
N ASP A 124 4.31 -10.11 -3.17
CA ASP A 124 5.41 -9.34 -3.76
C ASP A 124 5.28 -9.15 -5.30
N SER A 125 4.23 -9.67 -5.92
CA SER A 125 4.01 -9.58 -7.37
C SER A 125 2.79 -8.74 -7.71
N THR A 126 3.01 -7.61 -8.40
CA THR A 126 1.93 -6.77 -8.92
C THR A 126 0.96 -7.55 -9.82
N LYS A 127 1.48 -8.46 -10.65
CA LYS A 127 0.65 -9.31 -11.50
C LYS A 127 -0.28 -10.19 -10.65
N LYS A 128 0.29 -10.88 -9.65
CA LYS A 128 -0.48 -11.78 -8.80
C LYS A 128 -1.52 -11.03 -7.97
N ASN A 129 -1.16 -9.86 -7.45
CA ASN A 129 -2.10 -8.99 -6.73
C ASN A 129 -3.26 -8.54 -7.63
N LEU A 130 -3.00 -8.19 -8.89
CA LEU A 130 -4.06 -7.87 -9.85
C LEU A 130 -4.98 -9.07 -10.13
N GLU A 131 -4.43 -10.26 -10.35
CA GLU A 131 -5.21 -11.50 -10.54
C GLU A 131 -6.14 -11.76 -9.34
N MET A 132 -5.60 -11.68 -8.12
CA MET A 132 -6.36 -11.84 -6.88
C MET A 132 -7.49 -10.82 -6.76
N ARG A 133 -7.23 -9.54 -7.09
CA ARG A 133 -8.27 -8.50 -7.03
C ARG A 133 -9.34 -8.64 -8.10
N VAL A 134 -9.01 -9.08 -9.31
CA VAL A 134 -10.02 -9.38 -10.35
C VAL A 134 -11.01 -10.44 -9.87
N GLU A 135 -10.49 -11.53 -9.31
CA GLU A 135 -11.32 -12.63 -8.77
C GLU A 135 -12.15 -12.15 -7.57
N ALA A 136 -11.54 -11.41 -6.64
CA ALA A 136 -12.21 -10.88 -5.46
C ALA A 136 -13.36 -9.93 -5.82
N GLU A 137 -13.15 -8.98 -6.74
CA GLU A 137 -14.20 -8.02 -7.12
C GLU A 137 -15.36 -8.69 -7.87
N ASN A 138 -15.06 -9.73 -8.67
CA ASN A 138 -16.10 -10.53 -9.31
C ASN A 138 -17.03 -11.19 -8.29
N GLY A 139 -16.45 -11.80 -7.24
CA GLY A 139 -17.21 -12.39 -6.13
C GLY A 139 -17.96 -11.35 -5.29
N ALA A 140 -17.30 -10.24 -4.95
CA ALA A 140 -17.89 -9.18 -4.11
C ALA A 140 -19.11 -8.52 -4.77
N THR A 141 -19.09 -8.37 -6.10
CA THR A 141 -20.23 -7.87 -6.88
C THR A 141 -21.48 -8.71 -6.64
N ALA A 142 -21.36 -10.04 -6.66
CA ALA A 142 -22.47 -10.95 -6.44
C ALA A 142 -23.00 -10.88 -5.00
N GLY A 143 -22.11 -10.87 -4.00
CA GLY A 143 -22.48 -10.78 -2.59
C GLY A 143 -23.23 -9.49 -2.26
N LYS A 144 -22.76 -8.34 -2.75
CA LYS A 144 -23.44 -7.04 -2.57
C LYS A 144 -24.78 -6.99 -3.28
N THR A 145 -24.87 -7.56 -4.47
CA THR A 145 -26.14 -7.65 -5.21
C THR A 145 -27.18 -8.48 -4.44
N ASP A 146 -26.79 -9.61 -3.85
CA ASP A 146 -27.68 -10.42 -3.01
C ASP A 146 -28.15 -9.64 -1.77
N LEU A 147 -27.23 -9.01 -1.04
CA LEU A 147 -27.57 -8.21 0.13
C LEU A 147 -28.55 -7.08 -0.21
N ALA A 148 -28.31 -6.36 -1.31
CA ALA A 148 -29.22 -5.31 -1.78
C ALA A 148 -30.62 -5.88 -2.08
N LYS A 149 -30.72 -7.02 -2.77
CA LYS A 149 -32.01 -7.69 -3.06
C LYS A 149 -32.76 -8.04 -1.78
N ARG A 150 -32.08 -8.62 -0.79
CA ARG A 150 -32.70 -8.96 0.51
C ARG A 150 -33.15 -7.70 1.26
N ALA A 151 -32.36 -6.63 1.25
CA ALA A 151 -32.75 -5.35 1.83
C ALA A 151 -34.00 -4.78 1.15
N LYS A 152 -34.08 -4.84 -0.19
CA LYS A 152 -35.26 -4.38 -0.94
C LYS A 152 -36.50 -5.19 -0.61
N ALA A 153 -36.40 -6.51 -0.53
CA ALA A 153 -37.50 -7.39 -0.17
C ALA A 153 -38.02 -7.11 1.26
N ALA A 154 -37.16 -6.65 2.16
CA ALA A 154 -37.49 -6.25 3.52
C ALA A 154 -37.97 -4.78 3.66
N GLY A 155 -38.06 -4.02 2.56
CA GLY A 155 -38.44 -2.60 2.59
C GLY A 155 -37.37 -1.67 3.16
N LEU A 156 -36.10 -2.09 3.19
CA LEU A 156 -34.97 -1.33 3.72
C LEU A 156 -34.27 -0.54 2.60
N ASP A 157 -34.97 0.44 2.03
CA ASP A 157 -34.55 1.13 0.81
C ASP A 157 -33.19 1.82 0.92
N ALA A 158 -32.89 2.50 2.03
CA ALA A 158 -31.59 3.16 2.21
C ALA A 158 -30.40 2.18 2.19
N ILE A 159 -30.61 0.96 2.72
CA ILE A 159 -29.61 -0.11 2.71
C ILE A 159 -29.48 -0.67 1.28
N HIS A 160 -30.60 -0.95 0.61
CA HIS A 160 -30.61 -1.40 -0.77
C HIS A 160 -29.85 -0.43 -1.68
N ASP A 161 -30.21 0.85 -1.66
CA ASP A 161 -29.69 1.84 -2.60
C ASP A 161 -28.18 2.01 -2.44
N THR A 162 -27.71 2.10 -1.20
CA THR A 162 -26.28 2.23 -0.90
C THR A 162 -25.49 1.00 -1.32
N VAL A 163 -25.94 -0.20 -0.92
CA VAL A 163 -25.22 -1.46 -1.20
C VAL A 163 -25.26 -1.81 -2.68
N HIS A 164 -26.36 -1.51 -3.38
CA HIS A 164 -26.46 -1.75 -4.81
C HIS A 164 -25.53 -0.84 -5.60
N GLU A 165 -25.35 0.42 -5.19
CA GLU A 165 -24.34 1.28 -5.81
C GLU A 165 -22.93 0.74 -5.57
N MET A 166 -22.62 0.30 -4.35
CA MET A 166 -21.34 -0.37 -4.07
C MET A 166 -21.13 -1.64 -4.90
N ALA A 167 -22.19 -2.39 -5.25
CA ALA A 167 -22.06 -3.53 -6.15
C ALA A 167 -21.61 -3.11 -7.57
N ARG A 168 -22.04 -1.92 -8.04
CA ARG A 168 -21.58 -1.35 -9.32
C ARG A 168 -20.15 -0.85 -9.22
N ASP A 169 -19.76 -0.30 -8.07
CA ASP A 169 -18.37 0.05 -7.79
C ASP A 169 -17.45 -1.17 -7.91
N GLU A 170 -17.80 -2.32 -7.32
CA GLU A 170 -16.98 -3.53 -7.46
C GLU A 170 -16.91 -4.05 -8.89
N ALA A 171 -18.01 -3.97 -9.65
CA ALA A 171 -17.97 -4.28 -11.07
C ALA A 171 -17.04 -3.32 -11.84
N ARG A 172 -16.99 -2.03 -11.48
CA ARG A 172 -16.06 -1.06 -12.05
C ARG A 172 -14.61 -1.38 -11.67
N HIS A 173 -14.34 -1.67 -10.39
CA HIS A 173 -13.01 -2.04 -9.90
C HIS A 173 -12.50 -3.30 -10.58
N GLY A 174 -13.30 -4.37 -10.61
CA GLY A 174 -12.92 -5.64 -11.26
C GLY A 174 -12.63 -5.47 -12.76
N LYS A 175 -13.43 -4.69 -13.49
CA LYS A 175 -13.17 -4.37 -14.91
C LYS A 175 -11.90 -3.56 -15.10
N ALA A 176 -11.62 -2.59 -14.23
CA ALA A 176 -10.40 -1.80 -14.28
C ALA A 176 -9.17 -2.68 -14.03
N PHE A 177 -9.19 -3.51 -12.98
CA PHE A 177 -8.10 -4.45 -12.69
C PHE A 177 -7.89 -5.47 -13.81
N ALA A 178 -8.96 -6.01 -14.39
CA ALA A 178 -8.86 -6.93 -15.53
C ALA A 178 -8.24 -6.26 -16.76
N GLY A 179 -8.60 -4.99 -17.02
CA GLY A 179 -8.00 -4.19 -18.10
C GLY A 179 -6.51 -3.94 -17.88
N LEU A 180 -6.11 -3.59 -16.65
CA LEU A 180 -4.70 -3.38 -16.29
C LEU A 180 -3.90 -4.68 -16.37
N LEU A 181 -4.43 -5.78 -15.84
CA LEU A 181 -3.81 -7.09 -15.90
C LEU A 181 -3.54 -7.50 -17.35
N LYS A 182 -4.53 -7.35 -18.24
CA LYS A 182 -4.36 -7.63 -19.67
C LYS A 182 -3.33 -6.71 -20.32
N ARG A 183 -3.36 -5.40 -20.02
CA ARG A 183 -2.48 -4.41 -20.66
C ARG A 183 -0.99 -4.66 -20.35
N TYR A 184 -0.69 -5.05 -19.12
CA TYR A 184 0.70 -5.15 -18.65
C TYR A 184 1.24 -6.58 -18.58
N PHE A 185 0.37 -7.61 -18.53
CA PHE A 185 0.78 -8.99 -18.22
C PHE A 185 0.09 -10.10 -19.04
N GLY A 186 -0.75 -9.76 -20.03
CA GLY A 186 -1.51 -10.72 -20.85
C GLY A 186 -1.32 -10.55 -22.34
#